data_AF-U7V1M8-F1
#
_entry.id   AF-U7V1M8-F1
#
_cell.length_a   1.000
_cell.length_b   1.000
_cell.length_c   1.000
_cell.angle_alpha   90.00
_cell.angle_beta   90.00
_cell.angle_gamma   90.00
#
_symmetry.space_group_name_H-M   'P 1'
#
loop_
_entity.id
_entity.type
_entity.pdbx_description
1 polymer ?
#
loop_
_entity_poly.entity_id
_entity_poly.type
_entity_poly.pdbx_seq_one_letter_code
_entity_poly.pdbx_strand_id
1 'polypeptide(L)' 'MKEKNKHLLNYEVNELKFLEALSLGITFKTNHKLFHSKQFGDRKHYEQTFQYDLYSERFFDLNKAELLRLGIIKIKK' A
#
# COMPACT_ATOMS: atom_id res chain seq x y z
N MET A 1 8.96 13.81 21.41
CA MET A 1 8.29 13.77 20.09
C MET A 1 8.58 12.40 19.49
N LYS A 2 7.54 11.60 19.21
CA LYS A 2 7.65 10.18 18.81
C LYS A 2 8.47 10.06 17.51
N GLU A 3 9.40 9.10 17.48
CA GLU A 3 10.21 8.64 16.34
C GLU A 3 9.36 8.10 15.18
N LYS A 4 8.38 8.86 14.70
CA LYS A 4 7.60 8.48 13.53
C LYS A 4 8.45 8.77 12.30
N ASN A 5 8.72 7.71 11.54
CA ASN A 5 9.22 7.75 10.16
C ASN A 5 10.73 7.92 9.95
N LYS A 6 11.57 7.41 10.86
CA LYS A 6 13.03 7.40 10.67
C LYS A 6 13.47 6.74 9.35
N HIS A 7 12.73 5.75 8.88
CA HIS A 7 13.00 5.07 7.60
C HIS A 7 12.78 6.00 6.38
N LEU A 8 11.81 6.93 6.42
CA LEU A 8 11.57 7.90 5.32
C LEU A 8 12.69 8.94 5.17
N LEU A 9 13.56 9.09 6.16
CA LEU A 9 14.70 10.00 6.08
C LEU A 9 15.64 9.61 4.93
N ASN A 10 15.69 8.32 4.58
CA ASN A 10 16.58 7.79 3.55
C ASN A 10 15.92 7.61 2.18
N TYR A 11 14.61 7.86 2.06
CA TYR A 11 13.89 7.65 0.81
C TYR A 11 13.09 8.88 0.37
N GLU A 12 13.06 9.10 -0.93
CA GLU A 12 12.10 9.95 -1.62
C GLU A 12 10.92 9.08 -2.05
N VAL A 13 9.70 9.52 -1.75
CA VAL A 13 8.46 8.79 -2.07
C VAL A 13 7.74 9.54 -3.19
N ASN A 14 7.35 8.81 -4.23
CA ASN A 14 6.55 9.32 -5.34
C ASN A 14 5.13 8.75 -5.24
N GLU A 15 4.23 9.53 -4.65
CA GLU A 15 2.82 9.15 -4.46
C GLU A 15 2.08 8.96 -5.79
N LEU A 16 2.41 9.72 -6.83
CA LEU A 16 1.77 9.59 -8.14
C LEU A 16 2.02 8.20 -8.73
N LYS A 17 3.26 7.71 -8.67
CA LYS A 17 3.60 6.35 -9.10
C LYS A 17 2.91 5.28 -8.27
N PHE A 18 2.68 5.55 -6.98
CA PHE A 18 1.92 4.65 -6.13
C PHE A 18 0.46 4.56 -6.62
N LEU A 19 -0.18 5.70 -6.89
CA LEU A 19 -1.55 5.74 -7.42
C LEU A 19 -1.66 5.14 -8.83
N GLU A 20 -0.67 5.36 -9.70
CA GLU A 20 -0.58 4.72 -11.02
C GLU A 20 -0.46 3.19 -10.89
N ALA A 21 0.35 2.69 -9.95
CA ALA A 21 0.44 1.25 -9.70
C ALA A 21 -0.92 0.67 -9.28
N LEU A 22 -1.64 1.36 -8.39
CA LEU A 22 -2.98 0.95 -7.96
C LEU A 22 -4.00 0.99 -9.11
N SER A 23 -3.95 2.01 -9.98
CA SER A 23 -4.87 2.09 -11.13
C SER A 23 -4.61 1.01 -12.18
N LEU A 24 -3.38 0.51 -12.26
CA LEU A 24 -3.00 -0.66 -13.07
C LEU A 24 -3.33 -2.01 -12.40
N GLY A 25 -3.97 -2.01 -11.22
CA GLY A 25 -4.37 -3.22 -10.51
C GLY A 25 -3.25 -3.88 -9.71
N ILE A 26 -2.10 -3.22 -9.53
CA ILE A 26 -1.04 -3.71 -8.65
C ILE A 26 -1.51 -3.57 -7.20
N THR A 27 -1.47 -4.66 -6.44
CA THR A 27 -1.82 -4.67 -5.02
C THR A 27 -0.59 -4.80 -4.14
N PHE A 28 -0.61 -4.18 -2.97
CA PHE A 28 0.48 -4.26 -2.00
C PHE A 28 0.05 -5.06 -0.77
N LYS A 29 1.02 -5.58 -0.02
CA LYS A 29 0.75 -6.22 1.27
C LYS A 29 0.25 -5.16 2.25
N THR A 30 -0.94 -5.38 2.82
CA THR A 30 -1.53 -4.54 3.85
C THR A 30 -2.17 -5.38 4.95
N ASN A 31 -2.24 -4.82 6.16
CA ASN A 31 -2.83 -5.48 7.32
C ASN A 31 -4.35 -5.28 7.43
N HIS A 32 -4.95 -4.41 6.62
CA HIS A 32 -6.38 -4.14 6.66
C HIS A 32 -7.10 -4.70 5.44
N LYS A 33 -7.94 -5.72 5.68
CA LYS A 33 -8.84 -6.34 4.72
C LYS A 33 -10.23 -6.36 5.35
N LEU A 34 -11.03 -5.33 5.08
CA LEU A 34 -12.47 -5.40 5.35
C LEU A 34 -13.08 -6.27 4.26
N PHE A 35 -13.71 -7.36 4.68
CA PHE A 35 -14.38 -8.30 3.78
C PHE A 35 -15.88 -8.25 4.07
N HIS A 36 -16.65 -7.76 3.10
CA HIS A 36 -18.10 -7.72 3.18
C HIS A 36 -18.66 -8.77 2.22
N SER A 37 -19.43 -9.70 2.77
CA SER A 37 -20.24 -10.64 1.99
C SER A 37 -21.68 -10.19 2.08
N LYS A 38 -22.28 -9.80 0.95
CA LYS A 38 -23.72 -9.52 0.85
C LYS A 38 -24.38 -10.60 0.00
N GLN A 39 -25.37 -11.28 0.55
CA GLN A 39 -26.18 -12.23 -0.21
C GLN A 39 -27.44 -11.52 -0.70
N PHE A 40 -27.62 -11.45 -2.02
CA PHE A 40 -28.83 -10.93 -2.67
C PHE A 40 -29.47 -12.08 -3.44
N GLY A 41 -30.50 -12.69 -2.85
CA GLY A 41 -31.09 -13.94 -3.35
C GLY A 41 -30.09 -15.09 -3.34
N ASP A 42 -29.94 -15.79 -4.47
CA ASP A 42 -28.96 -16.88 -4.64
C ASP A 42 -27.53 -16.39 -4.97
N ARG A 43 -27.34 -15.09 -5.19
CA ARG A 43 -26.03 -14.54 -5.56
C ARG A 43 -25.29 -14.01 -4.33
N LYS A 44 -24.07 -14.50 -4.10
CA LYS A 44 -23.13 -13.96 -3.11
C LYS A 44 -22.24 -12.90 -3.77
N HIS A 45 -22.32 -11.66 -3.28
CA HIS A 45 -21.40 -10.60 -3.64
C HIS A 45 -20.34 -10.46 -2.55
N TYR A 46 -19.09 -10.40 -2.98
CA TYR A 46 -17.94 -10.20 -2.12
C TYR A 46 -17.30 -8.86 -2.45
N GLU A 47 -17.19 -8.01 -1.44
CA GLU A 47 -16.53 -6.72 -1.53
C GLU A 47 -15.34 -6.73 -0.58
N GLN A 48 -14.18 -6.28 -1.08
CA GLN A 48 -12.95 -6.22 -0.32
C GLN A 48 -12.34 -4.83 -0.43
N THR A 49 -12.17 -4.18 0.72
CA THR A 49 -11.53 -2.87 0.79
C THR A 49 -10.11 -3.01 1.34
N PHE A 50 -9.15 -2.50 0.59
CA PHE A 50 -7.75 -2.41 1.00
C PHE A 50 -7.45 -1.00 1.49
N GLN A 51 -6.80 -0.89 2.65
CA GLN A 51 -6.29 0.38 3.16
C GLN A 51 -4.77 0.34 3.12
N TYR A 52 -4.15 1.29 2.42
CA TYR A 52 -2.70 1.41 2.35
C TYR A 52 -2.25 2.63 3.15
N ASP A 53 -1.25 2.43 4.00
CA ASP A 53 -0.55 3.51 4.69
C ASP A 53 0.88 3.57 4.16
N LEU A 54 1.08 4.37 3.11
CA LEU A 54 2.34 4.46 2.37
C LEU A 54 3.51 4.90 3.27
N TYR A 55 3.22 5.60 4.36
CA TYR A 55 4.20 6.17 5.28
C TYR A 55 4.40 5.33 6.55
N SER A 56 3.69 4.20 6.67
CA SER A 56 3.91 3.24 7.73
C SER A 56 5.20 2.46 7.51
N GLU A 57 6.04 2.38 8.54
CA GLU A 57 7.25 1.55 8.52
C GLU A 57 6.96 0.10 8.14
N ARG A 58 5.89 -0.46 8.73
CA ARG A 58 5.49 -1.84 8.44
C ARG A 58 5.06 -2.02 6.98
N PHE A 59 4.33 -1.05 6.41
CA PHE A 59 3.95 -1.12 4.99
C PHE A 59 5.18 -1.04 4.10
N PHE A 60 6.09 -0.13 4.43
CA PHE A 60 7.33 0.09 3.70
C PHE A 60 8.18 -1.18 3.70
N ASP A 61 8.44 -1.78 4.87
CA ASP A 61 9.27 -2.99 4.99
C ASP A 61 8.66 -4.19 4.25
N LEU A 62 7.34 -4.36 4.34
CA LEU A 62 6.64 -5.47 3.67
C LEU A 62 6.68 -5.37 2.14
N ASN A 63 6.76 -4.15 1.61
CA ASN A 63 6.63 -3.88 0.17
C ASN A 63 7.89 -3.27 -0.46
N LYS A 64 8.97 -3.08 0.31
CA LYS A 64 10.17 -2.31 -0.07
C LYS A 64 10.73 -2.68 -1.44
N ALA A 65 10.91 -3.97 -1.69
CA ALA A 65 11.47 -4.45 -2.95
C ALA A 65 10.60 -4.04 -4.15
N GLU A 66 9.28 -4.15 -4.01
CA GLU A 66 8.32 -3.82 -5.06
C GLU A 66 8.21 -2.30 -5.25
N LEU A 67 8.18 -1.54 -4.15
CA LEU A 67 8.19 -0.08 -4.18
C LEU A 67 9.44 0.48 -4.88
N LEU A 68 10.61 -0.13 -4.64
CA LEU A 68 11.87 0.21 -5.35
C LEU A 68 11.79 -0.16 -6.83
N ARG A 69 11.32 -1.39 -7.14
CA ARG A 69 11.18 -1.89 -8.52
C ARG A 69 10.29 -0.99 -9.38
N LEU A 70 9.19 -0.50 -8.81
CA LEU A 70 8.26 0.42 -9.47
C LEU A 70 8.74 1.89 -9.45
N GLY A 71 9.82 2.17 -8.72
CA GLY A 71 10.34 3.51 -8.53
C GLY A 71 9.37 4.43 -7.77
N ILE A 72 8.49 3.84 -6.96
CA ILE A 72 7.61 4.53 -6.01
C ILE A 72 8.45 5.09 -4.86
N ILE A 73 9.53 4.40 -4.50
CA ILE A 73 10.52 4.91 -3.55
C ILE A 73 11.89 4.93 -4.21
N LYS A 74 12.71 5.92 -3.85
CA LYS A 74 14.11 6.04 -4.28
C LYS A 74 14.98 6.37 -3.08
N ILE A 75 16.21 5.87 -3.05
CA ILE A 75 17.16 6.20 -2.00
C ILE A 75 17.61 7.65 -2.20
N LYS A 76 17.47 8.49 -1.17
CA LYS A 76 18.04 9.84 -1.16
C LYS A 76 19.56 9.71 -1.16
N LYS A 77 20.22 10.35 -2.13
CA LYS A 77 21.67 10.47 -2.17
C LYS A 77 22.15 11.53 -1.20
#